data_AF-I4DML7-F1
#
_entry.id   AF-I4DML7-F1
#
_cell.length_a   1.000
_cell.length_b   1.000
_cell.length_c   1.000
_cell.angle_alpha   90.00
_cell.angle_beta   90.00
_cell.angle_gamma   90.00
#
_symmetry.space_group_name_H-M   'P 1'
#
loop_
_entity.id
_entity.type
_entity.pdbx_description
1 polymer ?
#
loop_
_entity_poly.entity_id
_entity_poly.type
_entity_poly.pdbx_seq_one_letter_code
_entity_poly.pdbx_strand_id
1 'polypeptide(L)'
;MTSKSKTGLFALGFYTVAALFIIIAFASPFWLVTDGKLKNPKFLKIGLWEVCFNGFEEVHHWYDTVFKGCWWIFEEEYYIIHDILLPGFFIATQFFFTIATCCVLVSMFMTYIYMKKDKDDDNYVTLLVTLGTVLVIGGFSGLISVVTFGARGDGRDWMPNWEHNDLGWAFALGVIGVLFLFPAGILFLIEARVQKYKRLHNMQSREPSSHTMHERKIGFSGHTDI
;
A
#
# COMPACT_ATOMS: atom_id res chain seq x y z
N MET A 1 12.78 -9.27 24.25
CA MET A 1 11.95 -9.21 23.02
C MET A 1 11.49 -10.61 22.68
N THR A 2 10.19 -10.89 22.76
CA THR A 2 9.62 -12.18 22.36
C THR A 2 9.81 -12.37 20.85
N SER A 3 10.49 -13.44 20.42
CA SER A 3 10.76 -13.70 19.00
C SER A 3 9.47 -13.81 18.20
N LYS A 4 9.33 -13.04 17.11
CA LYS A 4 8.15 -13.08 16.22
C LYS A 4 8.14 -14.39 15.41
N SER A 5 6.97 -14.75 14.87
CA SER A 5 6.88 -15.94 14.03
C SER A 5 7.68 -15.74 12.73
N LYS A 6 8.19 -16.83 12.13
CA LYS A 6 8.86 -16.75 10.82
C LYS A 6 7.95 -16.12 9.76
N THR A 7 6.67 -16.49 9.76
CA THR A 7 5.63 -15.92 8.88
C THR A 7 5.49 -14.40 9.07
N GLY A 8 5.42 -13.93 10.31
CA GLY A 8 5.34 -12.50 10.62
C GLY A 8 6.59 -11.71 10.23
N LEU A 9 7.76 -12.33 10.33
CA LEU A 9 9.02 -11.74 9.85
C LEU A 9 9.05 -11.61 8.32
N PHE A 10 8.59 -12.63 7.58
CA PHE A 10 8.47 -12.53 6.13
C PHE A 10 7.41 -11.48 5.72
N ALA A 11 6.26 -11.45 6.40
CA ALA A 11 5.22 -10.44 6.16
C ALA A 11 5.76 -9.02 6.35
N LEU A 12 6.53 -8.79 7.43
CA LEU A 12 7.21 -7.53 7.70
C LEU A 12 8.23 -7.18 6.62
N GLY A 13 9.00 -8.16 6.13
CA GLY A 13 9.97 -7.97 5.06
C GLY A 13 9.30 -7.47 3.77
N PHE A 14 8.25 -8.18 3.30
CA PHE A 14 7.48 -7.74 2.13
C PHE A 14 6.87 -6.36 2.34
N TYR A 15 6.27 -6.10 3.50
CA TYR A 15 5.69 -4.81 3.83
C TYR A 15 6.72 -3.68 3.81
N THR A 16 7.92 -3.90 4.36
CA THR A 16 8.96 -2.86 4.42
C THR A 16 9.43 -2.46 3.02
N VAL A 17 9.64 -3.45 2.14
CA VAL A 17 9.99 -3.19 0.74
C VAL A 17 8.85 -2.49 0.01
N ALA A 18 7.61 -2.95 0.19
CA ALA A 18 6.43 -2.34 -0.39
C ALA A 18 6.28 -0.87 0.03
N ALA A 19 6.41 -0.60 1.33
CA ALA A 19 6.28 0.74 1.90
C ALA A 19 7.35 1.69 1.35
N LEU A 20 8.61 1.24 1.30
CA LEU A 20 9.70 2.03 0.74
C LEU A 20 9.42 2.40 -0.72
N PHE A 21 9.06 1.43 -1.55
CA PHE A 21 8.84 1.66 -2.97
C PHE A 21 7.61 2.53 -3.24
N ILE A 22 6.51 2.33 -2.51
CA ILE A 22 5.31 3.18 -2.64
C ILE A 22 5.60 4.62 -2.21
N ILE A 23 6.31 4.85 -1.10
CA ILE A 23 6.65 6.20 -0.65
C ILE A 23 7.57 6.91 -1.67
N ILE A 24 8.58 6.20 -2.18
CA ILE A 24 9.47 6.75 -3.21
C ILE A 24 8.67 7.07 -4.47
N ALA A 25 7.84 6.14 -4.95
CA ALA A 25 7.00 6.35 -6.12
C ALA A 25 6.04 7.54 -5.93
N PHE A 26 5.44 7.68 -4.75
CA PHE A 26 4.50 8.75 -4.43
C PHE A 26 5.15 10.14 -4.52
N ALA A 27 6.38 10.28 -4.03
CA ALA A 27 7.07 11.57 -3.97
C ALA A 27 7.93 11.88 -5.21
N SER A 28 8.19 10.90 -6.08
CA SER A 28 9.14 11.06 -7.18
C SER A 28 8.48 11.59 -8.47
N PRO A 29 9.10 12.56 -9.18
CA PRO A 29 8.58 13.13 -10.42
C PRO A 29 8.89 12.28 -11.67
N PHE A 30 9.01 10.95 -11.54
CA PHE A 30 9.52 10.06 -12.59
C PHE A 30 8.57 8.91 -12.91
N TRP A 31 7.27 9.22 -13.04
CA TRP A 31 6.26 8.27 -13.51
C TRP A 31 6.25 8.14 -15.03
N LEU A 32 6.39 9.26 -15.73
CA LEU A 32 6.64 9.31 -17.18
C LEU A 32 7.81 10.28 -17.42
N VAL A 33 8.73 9.92 -18.31
CA VAL A 33 9.99 10.63 -18.53
C VAL A 33 10.33 10.64 -20.01
N THR A 34 10.96 11.70 -20.49
CA THR A 34 11.48 11.73 -21.86
C THR A 34 12.69 10.79 -22.05
N ASP A 35 12.78 10.13 -23.21
CA ASP A 35 13.84 9.19 -23.58
C ASP A 35 15.21 9.83 -23.82
N GLY A 36 15.27 11.17 -23.85
CA GLY A 36 16.48 11.95 -24.06
C GLY A 36 17.01 11.95 -25.50
N LYS A 37 16.28 11.39 -26.46
CA LYS A 37 16.69 11.37 -27.88
C LYS A 37 16.40 12.69 -28.59
N LEU A 38 15.38 13.43 -28.13
CA LEU A 38 15.03 14.71 -28.72
C LEU A 38 15.92 15.84 -28.16
N LYS A 39 16.40 16.73 -29.04
CA LYS A 39 17.30 17.84 -28.64
C LYS A 39 16.62 18.89 -27.76
N ASN A 40 15.36 19.21 -28.05
CA ASN A 40 14.56 20.21 -27.33
C ASN A 40 13.16 19.64 -27.01
N PRO A 41 13.05 18.68 -26.08
CA PRO A 41 11.76 18.13 -25.69
C PRO A 41 10.97 19.17 -24.90
N LYS A 42 9.67 19.29 -25.19
CA LYS A 42 8.78 20.24 -24.50
C LYS A 42 8.39 19.73 -23.11
N PHE A 43 8.27 18.41 -22.97
CA PHE A 43 8.05 17.70 -21.72
C PHE A 43 9.33 17.00 -21.28
N LEU A 44 9.65 17.04 -19.97
CA LEU A 44 10.81 16.36 -19.42
C LEU A 44 10.41 15.14 -18.58
N LYS A 45 9.53 15.35 -17.61
CA LYS A 45 9.08 14.30 -16.68
C LYS A 45 7.85 14.74 -15.91
N ILE A 46 7.11 13.77 -15.39
CA ILE A 46 5.98 13.98 -14.48
C ILE A 46 5.97 12.87 -13.44
N GLY A 47 5.65 13.22 -12.20
CA GLY A 47 5.17 12.30 -11.18
C GLY A 47 3.76 12.64 -10.77
N LEU A 48 3.29 12.06 -9.67
CA LEU A 48 1.93 12.31 -9.22
C LEU A 48 1.65 13.78 -8.85
N TRP A 49 2.67 14.55 -8.44
CA TRP A 49 2.48 15.88 -7.87
C TRP A 49 3.33 16.97 -8.51
N GLU A 50 4.34 16.63 -9.29
CA GLU A 50 5.27 17.57 -9.92
C GLU A 50 5.43 17.22 -11.39
N VAL A 51 5.42 18.24 -12.25
CA VAL A 51 5.69 18.13 -13.69
C VAL A 51 6.80 19.10 -14.08
N CYS A 52 7.63 18.68 -15.03
CA CYS A 52 8.72 19.50 -15.56
C CYS A 52 8.58 19.70 -17.07
N PHE A 53 8.55 20.96 -17.48
CA PHE A 53 8.51 21.37 -18.89
C PHE A 53 9.78 22.13 -19.30
N ASN A 54 10.05 22.14 -20.60
CA ASN A 54 11.15 22.89 -21.20
C ASN A 54 10.64 23.67 -22.41
N GLY A 55 9.99 24.79 -22.12
CA GLY A 55 9.48 25.72 -23.12
C GLY A 55 8.22 25.21 -23.81
N PHE A 56 7.34 24.54 -23.06
CA PHE A 56 6.04 24.12 -23.57
C PHE A 56 5.14 25.34 -23.73
N GLU A 57 4.50 25.45 -24.89
CA GLU A 57 3.60 26.53 -25.29
C GLU A 57 2.35 25.88 -25.85
N GLU A 58 1.21 26.13 -25.21
CA GLU A 58 -0.06 25.56 -25.64
C GLU A 58 -0.67 26.43 -26.74
N VAL A 59 -0.67 25.92 -27.97
CA VAL A 59 -1.05 26.70 -29.18
C VAL A 59 -2.55 26.98 -29.23
N HIS A 60 -3.37 26.20 -28.50
CA HIS A 60 -4.83 26.33 -28.53
C HIS A 60 -5.39 27.39 -27.57
N HIS A 61 -4.59 27.88 -26.63
CA HIS A 61 -4.99 28.95 -25.73
C HIS A 61 -4.32 30.28 -26.12
N TRP A 62 -5.07 31.38 -26.15
CA TRP A 62 -4.61 32.71 -26.54
C TRP A 62 -3.66 33.39 -25.53
N TYR A 63 -2.95 32.62 -24.71
CA TYR A 63 -2.03 33.13 -23.70
C TYR A 63 -0.59 32.87 -24.15
N ASP A 64 0.23 33.93 -24.22
CA ASP A 64 1.67 33.85 -24.53
C ASP A 64 2.50 33.33 -23.32
N THR A 65 2.02 32.26 -22.68
CA THR A 65 2.66 31.68 -21.49
C THR A 65 3.54 30.49 -21.88
N VAL A 66 4.82 30.59 -21.54
CA VAL A 66 5.81 29.54 -21.80
C VAL A 66 6.14 28.80 -20.51
N PHE A 67 5.78 27.52 -20.44
CA PHE A 67 6.03 26.70 -19.25
C PHE A 67 7.46 26.16 -19.23
N LYS A 68 8.21 26.50 -18.16
CA LYS A 68 9.60 26.11 -17.96
C LYS A 68 9.88 25.72 -16.50
N GLY A 69 10.70 24.70 -16.33
CA GLY A 69 11.12 24.23 -15.02
C GLY A 69 10.16 23.18 -14.45
N CYS A 70 10.39 22.83 -13.18
CA CYS A 70 9.63 21.86 -12.42
C CYS A 70 8.75 22.57 -11.42
N TRP A 71 7.46 22.28 -11.46
CA TRP A 71 6.47 22.92 -10.61
C TRP A 71 5.46 21.89 -10.12
N TRP A 72 4.83 22.23 -9.00
CA TRP A 72 3.73 21.45 -8.47
C TRP A 72 2.53 21.51 -9.42
N ILE A 73 1.83 20.40 -9.59
CA ILE A 73 0.81 20.25 -10.65
C ILE A 73 -0.38 21.19 -10.46
N PHE A 74 -0.72 21.58 -9.22
CA PHE A 74 -1.83 22.50 -8.97
C PHE A 74 -1.37 23.93 -8.66
N GLU A 75 -0.19 24.32 -9.12
CA GLU A 75 0.23 25.72 -9.15
C GLU A 75 -0.72 26.54 -10.06
N GLU A 76 -0.96 27.81 -9.72
CA GLU A 76 -1.93 28.68 -10.39
C GLU A 76 -1.63 28.86 -11.89
N GLU A 77 -0.36 28.91 -12.28
CA GLU A 77 0.05 29.05 -13.68
C GLU A 77 -0.41 27.87 -14.54
N TYR A 78 -0.54 26.67 -13.97
CA TYR A 78 -0.99 25.48 -14.69
C TYR A 78 -2.52 25.38 -14.83
N TYR A 79 -3.29 26.30 -14.24
CA TYR A 79 -4.75 26.28 -14.39
C TYR A 79 -5.20 26.45 -15.85
N ILE A 80 -4.35 27.08 -16.68
CA ILE A 80 -4.57 27.25 -18.12
C ILE A 80 -4.53 25.90 -18.88
N ILE A 81 -3.69 24.96 -18.44
CA ILE A 81 -3.44 23.67 -19.11
C ILE A 81 -3.91 22.47 -18.28
N HIS A 82 -4.77 22.71 -17.30
CA HIS A 82 -5.16 21.74 -16.29
C HIS A 82 -5.92 20.55 -16.89
N ASP A 83 -6.70 20.78 -17.93
CA ASP A 83 -7.42 19.76 -18.69
C ASP A 83 -6.48 18.76 -19.41
N ILE A 84 -5.35 19.24 -19.91
CA ILE A 84 -4.30 18.42 -20.53
C ILE A 84 -3.43 17.76 -19.45
N LEU A 85 -3.09 18.50 -18.38
CA LEU A 85 -2.18 18.03 -17.34
C LEU A 85 -2.83 16.97 -16.43
N LEU A 86 -4.12 17.15 -16.10
CA LEU A 86 -4.90 16.26 -15.22
C LEU A 86 -6.12 15.66 -15.94
N PRO A 87 -5.90 14.81 -16.96
CA PRO A 87 -7.00 14.06 -17.56
C PRO A 87 -7.60 13.10 -16.53
N GLY A 88 -8.85 12.70 -16.73
CA GLY A 88 -9.60 11.89 -15.75
C GLY A 88 -8.91 10.57 -15.34
N PHE A 89 -8.15 9.94 -16.24
CA PHE A 89 -7.40 8.73 -15.89
C PHE A 89 -6.26 9.02 -14.90
N PHE A 90 -5.58 10.16 -15.05
CA PHE A 90 -4.46 10.52 -14.21
C PHE A 90 -4.93 11.00 -12.83
N ILE A 91 -6.07 11.69 -12.77
CA ILE A 91 -6.78 11.99 -11.51
C ILE A 91 -7.13 10.68 -10.78
N ALA A 92 -7.66 9.68 -11.50
CA ALA A 92 -7.96 8.37 -10.92
C ALA A 92 -6.68 7.69 -10.38
N THR A 93 -5.59 7.70 -11.15
CA THR A 93 -4.26 7.23 -10.69
C THR A 93 -3.85 7.92 -9.39
N GLN A 94 -3.84 9.26 -9.35
CA GLN A 94 -3.47 10.04 -8.16
C GLN A 94 -4.33 9.66 -6.94
N PHE A 95 -5.65 9.59 -7.12
CA PHE A 95 -6.59 9.28 -6.04
C PHE A 95 -6.35 7.88 -5.45
N PHE A 96 -6.32 6.85 -6.30
CA PHE A 96 -6.15 5.47 -5.87
C PHE A 96 -4.74 5.21 -5.30
N PHE A 97 -3.69 5.81 -5.88
CA PHE A 97 -2.34 5.69 -5.31
C PHE A 97 -2.21 6.41 -3.97
N THR A 98 -2.94 7.50 -3.78
CA THR A 98 -3.01 8.20 -2.48
C THR A 98 -3.68 7.34 -1.42
N ILE A 99 -4.80 6.68 -1.74
CA ILE A 99 -5.43 5.71 -0.81
C ILE A 99 -4.44 4.59 -0.45
N ALA A 100 -3.76 4.01 -1.43
CA ALA A 100 -2.75 2.98 -1.18
C ALA A 100 -1.62 3.47 -0.26
N THR A 101 -1.13 4.69 -0.50
CA THR A 101 -0.09 5.34 0.31
C THR A 101 -0.58 5.61 1.73
N CYS A 102 -1.82 6.08 1.91
CA CYS A 102 -2.45 6.25 3.23
C CYS A 102 -2.56 4.92 3.98
N CYS A 103 -2.97 3.83 3.31
CA CYS A 103 -2.99 2.50 3.90
C CYS A 103 -1.59 2.08 4.38
N VAL A 104 -0.54 2.32 3.57
CA VAL A 104 0.85 2.08 3.97
C VAL A 104 1.24 2.90 5.21
N LEU A 105 0.94 4.20 5.25
CA LEU A 105 1.27 5.04 6.40
C LEU A 105 0.55 4.59 7.69
N VAL A 106 -0.72 4.23 7.59
CA VAL A 106 -1.48 3.65 8.71
C VAL A 106 -0.87 2.31 9.15
N SER A 107 -0.51 1.44 8.20
CA SER A 107 0.16 0.17 8.47
C SER A 107 1.55 0.35 9.10
N MET A 108 2.24 1.46 8.84
CA MET A 108 3.53 1.76 9.47
C MET A 108 3.37 1.95 10.98
N PHE A 109 2.36 2.71 11.38
CA PHE A 109 2.00 2.89 12.80
C PHE A 109 1.56 1.57 13.44
N MET A 110 0.70 0.79 12.77
CA MET A 110 0.26 -0.52 13.26
C MET A 110 1.42 -1.52 13.39
N THR A 111 2.39 -1.49 12.46
CA THR A 111 3.57 -2.35 12.48
C THR A 111 4.50 -2.01 13.65
N TYR A 112 4.63 -0.72 13.99
CA TYR A 112 5.33 -0.29 15.19
C TYR A 112 4.69 -0.86 16.47
N ILE A 113 3.36 -0.82 16.56
CA ILE A 113 2.63 -1.45 17.67
C ILE A 113 2.86 -2.96 17.67
N TYR A 114 2.78 -3.60 16.50
CA TYR A 114 3.00 -5.05 16.33
C TYR A 114 4.39 -5.48 16.86
N MET A 115 5.45 -4.71 16.60
CA MET A 115 6.79 -4.99 17.11
C MET A 115 6.86 -5.00 18.64
N LYS A 116 6.13 -4.10 19.30
CA LYS A 116 6.13 -3.96 20.77
C LYS A 116 5.19 -4.93 21.49
N LYS A 117 4.13 -5.36 20.83
CA LYS A 117 3.04 -6.13 21.46
C LYS A 117 3.43 -7.60 21.63
N ASP A 118 3.09 -8.17 22.78
CA ASP A 118 3.27 -9.60 23.05
C ASP A 118 2.20 -10.44 22.33
N LYS A 119 2.51 -11.70 22.04
CA LYS A 119 1.62 -12.65 21.36
C LYS A 119 0.45 -13.09 22.23
N ASP A 120 0.60 -13.01 23.55
CA ASP A 120 -0.44 -13.44 24.50
C ASP A 120 -1.49 -12.34 24.77
N ASP A 121 -1.26 -11.10 24.30
CA ASP A 121 -2.20 -9.99 24.46
C ASP A 121 -3.51 -10.23 23.69
N ASP A 122 -4.66 -10.00 24.32
CA ASP A 122 -5.99 -10.26 23.75
C ASP A 122 -6.20 -9.57 22.40
N ASN A 123 -5.68 -8.33 22.24
CA ASN A 123 -5.84 -7.53 21.03
C ASN A 123 -4.83 -7.87 19.92
N TYR A 124 -3.91 -8.82 20.14
CA TYR A 124 -2.89 -9.20 19.15
C TYR A 124 -3.48 -9.76 17.85
N VAL A 125 -4.51 -10.62 17.95
CA VAL A 125 -5.18 -11.18 16.77
C VAL A 125 -5.93 -10.09 16.00
N THR A 126 -6.63 -9.20 16.71
CA THR A 126 -7.31 -8.06 16.09
C THR A 126 -6.34 -7.17 15.33
N LEU A 127 -5.18 -6.84 15.94
CA LEU A 127 -4.13 -6.06 15.28
C LEU A 127 -3.64 -6.72 13.98
N LEU A 128 -3.38 -8.04 13.99
CA LEU A 128 -2.94 -8.77 12.80
C LEU A 128 -4.01 -8.78 11.70
N VAL A 129 -5.29 -8.99 12.05
CA VAL A 129 -6.39 -8.95 11.08
C VAL A 129 -6.49 -7.55 10.48
N THR A 130 -6.54 -6.51 11.32
CA THR A 130 -6.64 -5.12 10.85
C THR A 130 -5.46 -4.74 9.96
N LEU A 131 -4.22 -5.06 10.37
CA LEU A 131 -3.01 -4.80 9.59
C LEU A 131 -3.07 -5.51 8.23
N GLY A 132 -3.39 -6.81 8.22
CA GLY A 132 -3.51 -7.59 6.99
C GLY A 132 -4.60 -7.06 6.06
N THR A 133 -5.77 -6.71 6.58
CA THR A 133 -6.89 -6.17 5.81
C THR A 133 -6.57 -4.79 5.21
N VAL A 134 -5.96 -3.88 5.97
CA VAL A 134 -5.56 -2.55 5.47
C VAL A 134 -4.56 -2.67 4.34
N LEU A 135 -3.58 -3.58 4.44
CA LEU A 135 -2.60 -3.82 3.37
C LEU A 135 -3.25 -4.40 2.11
N VAL A 136 -4.21 -5.31 2.23
CA VAL A 136 -4.94 -5.85 1.08
C VAL A 136 -5.80 -4.78 0.39
N ILE A 137 -6.50 -3.94 1.16
CA ILE A 137 -7.26 -2.79 0.62
C ILE A 137 -6.32 -1.83 -0.12
N GLY A 138 -5.18 -1.49 0.49
CA GLY A 138 -4.15 -0.67 -0.13
C GLY A 138 -3.59 -1.31 -1.41
N GLY A 139 -3.41 -2.63 -1.43
CA GLY A 139 -2.99 -3.39 -2.60
C GLY A 139 -3.98 -3.30 -3.76
N PHE A 140 -5.28 -3.50 -3.52
CA PHE A 140 -6.30 -3.35 -4.57
C PHE A 140 -6.41 -1.91 -5.07
N SER A 141 -6.39 -0.94 -4.17
CA SER A 141 -6.42 0.48 -4.54
C SER A 141 -5.20 0.85 -5.41
N GLY A 142 -4.00 0.49 -4.95
CA GLY A 142 -2.77 0.72 -5.70
C GLY A 142 -2.75 -0.02 -7.04
N LEU A 143 -3.34 -1.21 -7.11
CA LEU A 143 -3.45 -1.98 -8.35
C LEU A 143 -4.28 -1.25 -9.39
N ILE A 144 -5.43 -0.70 -8.99
CA ILE A 144 -6.26 0.13 -9.87
C ILE A 144 -5.43 1.31 -10.40
N SER A 145 -4.73 2.03 -9.52
CA SER A 145 -3.88 3.15 -9.92
C SER A 145 -2.83 2.78 -10.96
N VAL A 146 -2.03 1.75 -10.69
CA VAL A 146 -0.90 1.39 -11.57
C VAL A 146 -1.37 0.77 -12.89
N VAL A 147 -2.52 0.07 -12.90
CA VAL A 147 -3.13 -0.42 -14.13
C VAL A 147 -3.69 0.72 -14.96
N THR A 148 -4.40 1.68 -14.34
CA THR A 148 -4.92 2.86 -15.05
C THR A 148 -3.79 3.68 -15.66
N PHE A 149 -2.71 3.92 -14.90
CA PHE A 149 -1.55 4.64 -15.44
C PHE A 149 -0.81 3.81 -16.49
N GLY A 150 -0.59 2.52 -16.25
CA GLY A 150 0.09 1.65 -17.22
C GLY A 150 -0.66 1.50 -18.55
N ALA A 151 -1.98 1.68 -18.55
CA ALA A 151 -2.81 1.58 -19.76
C ALA A 151 -2.90 2.87 -20.59
N ARG A 152 -2.66 4.05 -19.97
CA ARG A 152 -2.84 5.35 -20.65
C ARG A 152 -1.68 6.34 -20.48
N GLY A 153 -0.74 6.07 -19.60
CA GLY A 153 0.33 6.98 -19.20
C GLY A 153 1.34 7.27 -20.33
N ASP A 154 1.54 6.34 -21.26
CA ASP A 154 2.35 6.55 -22.49
C ASP A 154 1.47 6.86 -23.73
N GLY A 155 0.20 7.21 -23.49
CA GLY A 155 -0.78 7.46 -24.54
C GLY A 155 -0.37 8.61 -25.46
N ARG A 156 -0.72 8.46 -26.74
CA ARG A 156 -0.47 9.48 -27.78
C ARG A 156 -1.23 10.78 -27.54
N ASP A 157 -2.23 10.74 -26.67
CA ASP A 157 -3.24 11.76 -26.41
C ASP A 157 -2.99 12.60 -25.13
N TRP A 158 -1.89 12.38 -24.40
CA TRP A 158 -1.68 13.04 -23.10
C TRP A 158 -0.54 14.07 -23.08
N MET A 159 0.72 13.64 -23.21
CA MET A 159 1.88 14.51 -23.05
C MET A 159 2.53 14.85 -24.41
N PRO A 160 3.08 16.07 -24.58
CA PRO A 160 3.73 16.46 -25.82
C PRO A 160 4.98 15.61 -26.05
N ASN A 161 5.35 15.46 -27.32
CA ASN A 161 6.43 14.56 -27.74
C ASN A 161 6.21 13.11 -27.25
N TRP A 162 4.97 12.62 -27.27
CA TRP A 162 4.59 11.28 -26.78
C TRP A 162 5.45 10.14 -27.34
N GLU A 163 5.94 10.25 -28.59
CA GLU A 163 6.84 9.26 -29.22
C GLU A 163 8.18 9.08 -28.50
N HIS A 164 8.54 10.04 -27.64
CA HIS A 164 9.78 10.11 -26.88
C HIS A 164 9.53 10.07 -25.37
N ASN A 165 8.36 9.63 -24.93
CA ASN A 165 8.02 9.54 -23.51
C ASN A 165 7.90 8.08 -23.10
N ASP A 166 8.72 7.66 -22.14
CA ASP A 166 8.77 6.32 -21.60
C ASP A 166 8.28 6.29 -20.14
N LEU A 167 7.72 5.17 -19.71
CA LEU A 167 7.36 4.93 -18.31
C LEU A 167 8.63 4.98 -17.44
N GLY A 168 8.60 5.83 -16.41
CA GLY A 168 9.76 6.10 -15.59
C GLY A 168 9.98 5.09 -14.47
N TRP A 169 11.15 5.16 -13.85
CA TRP A 169 11.56 4.22 -12.80
C TRP A 169 10.68 4.30 -11.54
N ALA A 170 10.10 5.47 -11.22
CA ALA A 170 9.25 5.63 -10.06
C ALA A 170 7.91 4.88 -10.25
N PHE A 171 7.39 4.86 -11.48
CA PHE A 171 6.22 4.03 -11.81
C PHE A 171 6.53 2.53 -11.62
N ALA A 172 7.69 2.06 -12.07
CA ALA A 172 8.11 0.68 -11.88
C ALA A 172 8.22 0.30 -10.38
N LEU A 173 8.77 1.19 -9.55
CA LEU A 173 8.77 1.00 -8.10
C LEU A 173 7.34 0.97 -7.54
N GLY A 174 6.46 1.85 -8.00
CA GLY A 174 5.05 1.84 -7.62
C GLY A 174 4.37 0.50 -7.90
N VAL A 175 4.58 -0.06 -9.09
CA VAL A 175 4.06 -1.39 -9.48
C VAL A 175 4.58 -2.48 -8.54
N ILE A 176 5.90 -2.55 -8.34
CA ILE A 176 6.52 -3.58 -7.49
C ILE A 176 6.03 -3.43 -6.04
N GLY A 177 5.96 -2.21 -5.53
CA GLY A 177 5.50 -1.92 -4.18
C GLY A 177 4.05 -2.37 -3.97
N VAL A 178 3.15 -2.05 -4.90
CA VAL A 178 1.75 -2.49 -4.87
C VAL A 178 1.65 -4.02 -4.90
N LEU A 179 2.41 -4.70 -5.76
CA LEU A 179 2.40 -6.16 -5.82
C LEU A 179 2.87 -6.81 -4.51
N PHE A 180 3.80 -6.18 -3.79
CA PHE A 180 4.33 -6.69 -2.52
C PHE A 180 3.38 -6.44 -1.33
N LEU A 181 2.38 -5.55 -1.45
CA LEU A 181 1.34 -5.40 -0.42
C LEU A 181 0.48 -6.65 -0.27
N PHE A 182 0.21 -7.39 -1.35
CA PHE A 182 -0.60 -8.60 -1.31
C PHE A 182 0.04 -9.73 -0.46
N PRO A 183 1.27 -10.21 -0.73
CA PRO A 183 1.89 -11.23 0.10
C PRO A 183 2.07 -10.74 1.55
N ALA A 184 2.41 -9.47 1.77
CA ALA A 184 2.49 -8.91 3.12
C ALA A 184 1.16 -9.03 3.88
N GLY A 185 0.07 -8.51 3.29
CA GLY A 185 -1.26 -8.55 3.89
C GLY A 185 -1.78 -9.97 4.11
N ILE A 186 -1.65 -10.85 3.12
CA ILE A 186 -2.08 -12.24 3.21
C ILE A 186 -1.33 -12.99 4.31
N LEU A 187 -0.01 -12.80 4.43
CA LEU A 187 0.78 -13.47 5.48
C LEU A 187 0.38 -13.00 6.89
N PHE A 188 0.06 -11.72 7.09
CA PHE A 188 -0.48 -11.23 8.37
C PHE A 188 -1.86 -11.84 8.69
N LEU A 189 -2.73 -11.99 7.69
CA LEU A 189 -4.03 -12.66 7.85
C LEU A 189 -3.88 -14.15 8.18
N ILE A 190 -2.92 -14.83 7.55
CA ILE A 190 -2.58 -16.23 7.86
C ILE A 190 -2.05 -16.34 9.29
N GLU A 191 -1.16 -15.44 9.71
CA GLU A 191 -0.66 -15.42 11.09
C GLU A 191 -1.81 -15.20 12.08
N ALA A 192 -2.72 -14.27 11.79
CA ALA A 192 -3.91 -14.03 12.62
C ALA A 192 -4.76 -15.29 12.76
N ARG A 193 -5.02 -15.99 11.65
CA ARG A 193 -5.79 -17.24 11.61
C ARG A 193 -5.14 -18.31 12.47
N VAL A 194 -3.84 -18.55 12.28
CA VAL A 194 -3.09 -19.55 13.05
C VAL A 194 -3.12 -19.25 14.55
N GLN A 195 -2.95 -17.99 14.95
CA GLN A 195 -2.99 -17.62 16.36
C GLN A 195 -4.39 -17.74 16.98
N LYS A 196 -5.43 -17.41 16.21
CA LYS A 196 -6.82 -17.63 16.63
C LYS A 196 -7.09 -19.12 16.92
N TYR A 197 -6.68 -20.02 16.02
CA TYR A 197 -6.86 -21.47 16.25
C TYR A 197 -6.09 -21.98 17.47
N LYS A 198 -4.84 -21.52 17.68
CA LYS A 198 -4.06 -21.89 18.87
C LYS A 198 -4.74 -21.47 20.16
N ARG A 199 -5.30 -20.25 20.22
CA ARG A 199 -6.03 -19.75 21.39
C ARG A 199 -7.28 -20.57 21.66
N LEU A 200 -8.09 -20.86 20.63
CA LEU A 200 -9.28 -21.69 20.76
C LEU A 200 -8.96 -23.10 21.27
N HIS A 201 -7.91 -23.73 20.74
CA HIS A 201 -7.48 -25.05 21.19
C HIS A 201 -6.97 -25.04 22.64
N ASN A 202 -6.26 -23.99 23.06
CA ASN A 202 -5.81 -23.81 24.44
C ASN A 202 -6.98 -23.56 25.42
N MET A 203 -8.04 -22.89 24.99
CA MET A 203 -9.26 -22.72 25.78
C MET A 203 -10.00 -24.06 25.93
N GLN A 204 -10.19 -24.77 24.82
CA GLN A 204 -10.89 -26.06 24.79
C GLN A 204 -10.12 -27.18 25.51
N SER A 205 -8.79 -27.09 25.66
CA SER A 205 -8.03 -28.06 26.47
C SER A 205 -8.09 -27.77 27.97
N ARG A 206 -8.41 -26.54 28.38
CA ARG A 206 -8.57 -26.17 29.81
C ARG A 206 -9.95 -26.53 30.36
N GLU A 207 -11.04 -26.32 29.62
CA GLU A 207 -12.41 -26.62 30.08
C GLU A 207 -12.72 -28.10 30.43
N PRO A 208 -12.27 -29.14 29.69
CA PRO A 208 -12.56 -30.54 30.05
C PRO A 208 -11.86 -30.98 31.35
N SER A 209 -10.82 -30.26 31.78
CA SER A 209 -10.12 -30.53 33.04
C SER A 209 -10.85 -30.00 34.27
N SER A 210 -11.67 -28.96 34.15
CA SER A 210 -12.44 -28.39 35.27
C SER A 210 -13.71 -29.18 35.59
N HIS A 211 -14.34 -29.79 34.60
CA HIS A 211 -15.54 -30.62 34.82
C HIS A 211 -15.21 -32.01 35.40
N THR A 212 -14.06 -32.59 35.03
CA THR A 212 -13.66 -33.93 35.51
C THR A 212 -13.14 -33.94 36.95
N MET A 213 -12.68 -32.81 37.51
CA MET A 213 -12.30 -32.72 38.92
C MET A 213 -13.50 -32.62 39.88
N HIS A 214 -14.63 -32.05 39.44
CA HIS A 214 -15.78 -31.85 40.31
C HIS A 214 -16.59 -33.14 40.55
N GLU A 215 -16.56 -34.07 39.60
CA GLU A 215 -17.26 -35.36 39.69
C GLU A 215 -16.54 -36.36 40.62
N ARG A 216 -15.21 -36.24 40.78
CA ARG A 216 -14.41 -37.19 41.58
C ARG A 216 -14.50 -36.95 43.10
N LYS A 217 -15.24 -35.93 43.55
CA LYS A 217 -15.40 -35.58 44.98
C LYS A 217 -16.79 -35.84 45.57
N ILE A 218 -17.70 -36.47 44.83
CA ILE A 218 -18.93 -37.03 45.42
C ILE A 218 -18.58 -38.44 45.91
N GLY A 219 -17.83 -38.46 47.01
CA GLY A 219 -17.44 -39.67 47.72
C GLY A 219 -18.66 -40.34 48.33
N PHE A 220 -18.81 -41.60 47.95
CA PHE A 220 -19.44 -42.68 48.70
C PHE A 220 -19.37 -42.44 50.23
N SER A 221 -20.51 -42.18 50.86
CA SER A 221 -20.69 -42.27 52.30
C SER A 221 -22.00 -43.00 52.55
N GLY A 222 -21.88 -44.25 52.99
CA GLY A 222 -23.00 -45.17 53.17
C GLY A 222 -22.53 -46.52 53.68
N HIS A 223 -21.97 -46.47 54.88
CA HIS A 223 -21.75 -47.53 55.88
C HIS A 223 -22.30 -48.94 55.56
N THR A 224 -21.42 -49.96 55.65
CA THR A 224 -21.79 -51.35 55.92
C THR A 224 -22.06 -51.58 57.41
N ASP A 225 -22.84 -52.63 57.67
CA ASP A 225 -22.91 -53.50 58.85
C ASP A 225 -24.18 -53.42 59.75
N ILE A 226 -24.83 -54.61 59.78
CA ILE A 226 -25.87 -55.21 60.66
C ILE A 226 -27.33 -54.87 60.34
#